data_AF-A0A0C3Q2Q8-F1
#
_entry.id   AF-A0A0C3Q2Q8-F1
#
_cell.length_a   1.000
_cell.length_b   1.000
_cell.length_c   1.000
_cell.angle_alpha   90.00
_cell.angle_beta   90.00
_cell.angle_gamma   90.00
#
_symmetry.space_group_name_H-M   'P 1'
#
loop_
_entity.id
_entity.type
_entity.pdbx_description
1 polymer ?
#
loop_
_entity_poly.entity_id
_entity_poly.type
_entity_poly.pdbx_seq_one_letter_code
_entity_poly.pdbx_strand_id
1 'polypeptide(L)' 'CGIPCLTNADAGTCSPTDNTCLCKSDAYLRSTTSCIQSSCSAADLATAAGLAQQLCKAAVRVLSLLDALI' A
#
# COMPACT_ATOMS: atom_id res chain seq x y z
N CYS A 1 -2.73 -8.82 11.92
CA CYS A 1 -2.88 -7.50 12.56
C CYS A 1 -3.13 -6.36 11.56
N GLY A 2 -2.56 -6.38 10.34
CA GLY A 2 -2.65 -5.23 9.41
C GLY A 2 -3.94 -5.05 8.57
N ILE A 3 -4.80 -6.07 8.43
CA ILE A 3 -6.06 -5.97 7.67
C ILE A 3 -6.93 -4.75 8.07
N PRO A 4 -7.27 -4.54 9.35
CA PRO A 4 -8.07 -3.38 9.74
C PRO A 4 -7.39 -2.03 9.43
N CYS A 5 -6.05 -2.00 9.40
CA CYS A 5 -5.30 -0.80 9.03
C CYS A 5 -5.41 -0.47 7.55
N LEU A 6 -5.55 -1.47 6.68
CA LEU A 6 -5.74 -1.28 5.24
C LEU A 6 -7.18 -0.87 4.92
N THR A 7 -8.16 -1.46 5.61
CA THR A 7 -9.59 -1.18 5.40
C THR A 7 -10.00 0.22 5.87
N ASN A 8 -9.40 0.72 6.97
CA ASN A 8 -9.73 2.03 7.53
C ASN A 8 -8.72 3.13 7.15
N ALA A 9 -7.76 2.84 6.26
CA ALA A 9 -6.79 3.83 5.84
C ALA A 9 -7.42 4.91 4.96
N ASP A 10 -6.77 6.08 4.96
CA ASP A 10 -7.19 7.19 4.12
C ASP A 10 -6.77 6.94 2.68
N ALA A 11 -7.70 6.41 1.88
CA ALA A 11 -7.49 6.20 0.44
C ALA A 11 -7.47 7.52 -0.35
N GLY A 12 -7.83 8.66 0.25
CA GLY A 12 -7.97 9.93 -0.44
C GLY A 12 -8.90 9.83 -1.64
N THR A 13 -8.37 10.14 -2.83
CA THR A 13 -9.10 10.04 -4.10
C THR A 13 -8.95 8.67 -4.78
N CYS A 14 -8.16 7.77 -4.23
CA CYS A 14 -7.92 6.45 -4.82
C CYS A 14 -9.08 5.49 -4.53
N SER A 15 -9.35 4.59 -5.48
CA SER A 15 -10.18 3.42 -5.18
C SER A 15 -9.46 2.53 -4.15
N PRO A 16 -10.17 1.92 -3.19
CA PRO A 16 -9.58 0.97 -2.23
C PRO A 16 -8.90 -0.25 -2.88
N THR A 17 -9.17 -0.51 -4.15
CA THR A 17 -8.57 -1.61 -4.93
C THR A 17 -7.54 -1.14 -5.96
N ASP A 18 -7.37 0.17 -6.12
CA ASP A 18 -6.38 0.73 -7.06
C ASP A 18 -5.02 0.83 -6.37
N ASN A 19 -4.31 -0.29 -6.35
CA ASN A 19 -2.97 -0.38 -5.76
C ASN A 19 -1.97 0.59 -6.41
N THR A 20 -2.16 0.98 -7.68
CA THR A 20 -1.27 1.92 -8.36
C THR A 20 -1.45 3.33 -7.81
N CYS A 21 -2.70 3.76 -7.60
CA CYS A 21 -3.00 5.03 -6.96
C CYS A 21 -2.61 5.03 -5.48
N LEU A 22 -2.99 3.99 -4.74
CA LEU A 22 -2.73 3.87 -3.31
C LEU A 22 -1.23 3.89 -2.99
N CYS A 23 -0.41 3.21 -3.80
CA CYS A 23 1.05 3.22 -3.66
C CYS A 23 1.73 4.55 -4.01
N LYS A 24 0.99 5.52 -4.56
CA LYS A 24 1.45 6.90 -4.79
C LYS A 24 0.84 7.90 -3.79
N SER A 25 -0.12 7.48 -2.98
CA SER A 25 -0.80 8.33 -2.00
C SER A 25 -0.02 8.39 -0.69
N ASP A 26 0.63 9.52 -0.44
CA ASP A 26 1.34 9.77 0.84
C ASP A 26 0.40 9.61 2.05
N ALA A 27 -0.86 10.05 1.93
CA ALA A 27 -1.86 9.94 2.99
C ALA A 27 -2.13 8.47 3.33
N TYR A 28 -2.39 7.64 2.32
CA TYR A 28 -2.66 6.21 2.50
C TYR A 28 -1.45 5.48 3.09
N LEU A 29 -0.26 5.74 2.55
CA LEU A 29 0.98 5.12 3.01
C LEU A 29 1.28 5.48 4.46
N ARG A 30 1.08 6.74 4.86
CA ARG A 30 1.29 7.20 6.25
C ARG A 30 0.26 6.62 7.20
N SER A 31 -1.04 6.64 6.85
CA SER A 31 -2.10 6.14 7.73
C SER A 31 -1.98 4.64 7.96
N THR A 32 -1.74 3.86 6.90
CA THR A 32 -1.54 2.41 7.00
C THR A 32 -0.29 2.08 7.82
N THR A 33 0.83 2.76 7.57
CA THR A 33 2.09 2.55 8.30
C THR A 33 1.93 2.84 9.78
N SER A 34 1.34 3.99 10.14
CA SER A 34 1.15 4.37 11.55
C SER A 34 0.23 3.39 12.28
N CYS A 35 -0.85 2.93 11.64
CA CYS A 35 -1.75 1.96 12.24
C CYS A 35 -1.06 0.60 12.44
N ILE A 36 -0.31 0.14 11.43
CA ILE A 36 0.41 -1.14 11.49
C ILE A 36 1.48 -1.07 12.59
N GLN A 37 2.26 0.02 12.68
CA GLN A 37 3.26 0.23 13.75
C GLN A 37 2.66 0.16 15.16
N SER A 38 1.44 0.68 15.35
CA SER A 38 0.77 0.65 16.66
C SER A 38 0.07 -0.67 16.98
N SER A 39 -0.28 -1.47 15.96
CA SER A 39 -1.18 -2.63 16.11
C SER A 39 -0.50 -3.98 15.89
N CYS A 40 0.72 -3.99 15.37
CA CYS A 40 1.44 -5.19 14.95
C CYS A 40 2.75 -5.37 15.71
N SER A 41 3.22 -6.62 15.79
CA SER A 41 4.54 -6.93 16.35
C SER A 41 5.67 -6.49 15.42
N ALA A 42 6.89 -6.32 15.93
CA ALA A 42 8.05 -5.95 15.12
C ALA A 42 8.31 -6.93 13.95
N ALA A 43 8.05 -8.24 14.13
CA ALA A 43 8.17 -9.24 13.08
C ALA A 43 7.12 -9.05 11.97
N ASP A 44 5.88 -8.71 12.34
CA ASP A 44 4.82 -8.38 11.41
C ASP A 44 5.12 -7.09 10.64
N LEU A 45 5.74 -6.10 11.27
CA LEU A 45 6.15 -4.85 10.62
C LEU A 45 7.13 -5.10 9.47
N ALA A 46 8.16 -5.92 9.71
CA ALA A 46 9.14 -6.27 8.69
C ALA A 46 8.48 -7.01 7.51
N THR A 47 7.57 -7.94 7.81
CA THR A 47 6.80 -8.68 6.80
C THR A 47 5.89 -7.75 6.00
N ALA A 48 5.15 -6.87 6.67
CA ALA A 48 4.25 -5.90 6.04
C ALA A 48 4.99 -4.92 5.14
N ALA A 49 6.14 -4.40 5.57
CA ALA A 49 6.99 -3.54 4.76
C ALA A 49 7.50 -4.26 3.49
N GLY A 50 7.95 -5.51 3.62
CA GLY A 50 8.39 -6.32 2.49
C GLY A 50 7.28 -6.59 1.47
N LEU A 51 6.06 -6.87 1.94
CA LEU A 51 4.89 -7.08 1.08
C LEU A 51 4.45 -5.78 0.39
N ALA A 52 4.37 -4.67 1.13
CA ALA A 52 4.01 -3.36 0.58
C ALA A 52 4.99 -2.91 -0.51
N GLN A 53 6.30 -3.08 -0.29
CA GLN A 53 7.31 -2.77 -1.29
C GLN A 53 7.18 -3.62 -2.55
N GLN A 54 6.89 -4.92 -2.41
CA GLN A 54 6.68 -5.82 -3.55
C GLN A 54 5.43 -5.43 -4.34
N LEU A 55 4.31 -5.21 -3.64
CA LEU A 55 3.05 -4.79 -4.25
C LEU A 55 3.20 -3.48 -5.01
N CYS A 56 3.78 -2.45 -4.38
CA CYS A 56 3.93 -1.14 -5.01
C CYS A 56 4.92 -1.15 -6.17
N LYS A 57 6.00 -1.94 -6.09
CA LYS A 57 6.89 -2.16 -7.25
C LYS A 57 6.14 -2.84 -8.39
N ALA A 58 5.29 -3.83 -8.12
CA ALA A 58 4.53 -4.53 -9.14
C ALA A 58 3.43 -3.66 -9.77
N ALA A 59 2.65 -2.94 -8.95
CA ALA A 59 1.56 -2.07 -9.40
C ALA A 59 2.07 -0.93 -10.29
N VAL A 60 3.16 -0.27 -9.89
CA VAL A 60 3.77 0.80 -10.70
C VAL A 60 4.42 0.25 -11.97
N ARG A 61 5.04 -0.94 -11.93
CA ARG A 61 5.59 -1.57 -13.15
C ARG A 61 4.52 -2.02 -14.13
N VAL A 62 3.36 -2.49 -13.64
CA VAL A 62 2.21 -2.80 -14.48
C VAL A 62 1.75 -1.56 -15.25
N LEU A 63 1.70 -0.39 -14.60
CA LEU A 63 1.40 0.87 -15.30
C LEU A 63 2.42 1.12 -16.43
N SER A 64 3.73 1.02 -16.15
CA SER A 64 4.78 1.22 -17.15
C SER A 64 4.74 0.24 -18.33
N LEU A 65 4.21 -0.97 -18.12
CA LEU A 65 4.02 -1.97 -19.19
C LEU A 65 2.72 -1.74 -19.97
N LEU A 66 1.69 -1.18 -19.33
CA LEU A 66 0.41 -0.87 -19.96
C LEU A 66 0.51 0.39 -20.85
N ASP A 67 1.24 1.42 -20.41
CA ASP A 67 1.58 2.60 -21.22
C ASP A 67 2.53 2.28 -22.39
N ALA A 68 3.20 1.13 -22.36
CA ALA A 68 4.04 0.65 -23.45
C ALA A 68 3.25 -0.18 -24.50
N LEU A 69 1.95 -0.39 -24.28
CA LEU A 69 1.09 -1.23 -25.11
C LEU A 69 -0.12 -0.49 -25.73
N ILE A 70 -0.20 0.84 -25.55
CA ILE A 70 -1.21 1.73 -26.16
C ILE A 70 -0.52 2.74 -27.08
#